data_AF-A0A1Y2TMT4-F1
#
_entry.id   AF-A0A1Y2TMT4-F1
#
_cell.length_a   1.000
_cell.length_b   1.000
_cell.length_c   1.000
_cell.angle_alpha   90.00
_cell.angle_beta   90.00
_cell.angle_gamma   90.00
#
_symmetry.space_group_name_H-M   'P 1'
#
loop_
_entity.id
_entity.type
_entity.pdbx_description
1 polymer ?
#
loop_
_entity_poly.entity_id
_entity_poly.type
_entity_poly.pdbx_seq_one_letter_code
_entity_poly.pdbx_strand_id
1 'polypeptide(L)'
;MMGISQALHSLGPSALPSSTSSSTHPVTSLVDEDTAIGDVTMATADPFEVRMRFSSQLQHLNASTTSAQKAAQYAMKYKDMDEDLHSCILEQLEKTSMNTRANIMYFLEHLLEMASKERNNDYVRMMQRDILRVVDAVCPEDGSGAANVKVVRKVLQGLMNKSILLEQTVAEIEACLKERDISADVGFSSPVNGDDTSRPRNGNGTATANRLDKRQIEQRIEEDRERHKRMRESMWAVPGNIEDEAMKLWEETSELGEDDHILGAEEWEEFQREMEASKCHHLRARDAASAAAAANGALPH
;
A
#
# COMPACT_ATOMS: atom_id res chain seq x y z
N MET A 1 9.77 -53.91 51.24
CA MET A 1 10.26 -53.99 52.63
C MET A 1 10.60 -52.58 53.10
N MET A 2 10.48 -52.29 54.41
CA MET A 2 11.10 -51.19 55.21
C MET A 2 11.50 -49.87 54.49
N GLY A 3 11.08 -48.65 54.88
CA GLY A 3 10.17 -48.22 55.96
C GLY A 3 10.87 -47.63 57.19
N ILE A 4 10.73 -46.29 57.39
CA ILE A 4 11.02 -45.49 58.61
C ILE A 4 12.53 -45.33 58.92
N SER A 5 13.12 -44.17 59.27
CA SER A 5 12.69 -42.77 59.61
C SER A 5 13.71 -41.76 59.00
N GLN A 6 13.88 -40.45 59.27
CA GLN A 6 13.28 -39.34 60.07
C GLN A 6 13.74 -38.03 59.34
N ALA A 7 13.08 -36.86 59.24
CA ALA A 7 12.14 -36.04 60.03
C ALA A 7 12.78 -35.07 61.07
N LEU A 8 12.14 -33.90 61.29
CA LEU A 8 12.55 -32.65 62.00
C LEU A 8 13.35 -31.64 61.16
N HIS A 9 13.10 -30.31 61.14
CA HIS A 9 11.99 -29.42 61.54
C HIS A 9 12.49 -27.97 61.35
N SER A 10 11.76 -27.10 60.63
CA SER A 10 11.51 -25.70 61.04
C SER A 10 10.51 -25.04 60.08
N LEU A 11 9.72 -24.08 60.57
CA LEU A 11 8.73 -23.32 59.81
C LEU A 11 8.99 -21.82 59.96
N GLY A 12 8.75 -21.05 58.88
CA GLY A 12 8.81 -19.59 58.91
C GLY A 12 8.41 -18.99 57.55
N PRO A 13 7.24 -18.33 57.44
CA PRO A 13 6.85 -17.65 56.20
C PRO A 13 7.56 -16.30 56.09
N SER A 14 8.22 -16.03 54.96
CA SER A 14 8.77 -14.70 54.67
C SER A 14 7.66 -13.78 54.14
N ALA A 15 7.55 -12.57 54.69
CA ALA A 15 6.39 -11.71 54.50
C ALA A 15 6.47 -10.83 53.23
N LEU A 16 5.31 -10.51 52.67
CA LEU A 16 5.13 -9.46 51.66
C LEU A 16 5.33 -8.07 52.29
N PRO A 17 6.22 -7.20 51.78
CA PRO A 17 6.25 -5.79 52.14
C PRO A 17 5.22 -4.99 51.31
N SER A 18 4.03 -4.77 51.87
CA SER A 18 3.04 -3.86 51.30
C SER A 18 3.41 -2.40 51.59
N SER A 19 4.21 -1.76 50.73
CA SER A 19 4.57 -0.34 50.87
C SER A 19 3.61 0.58 50.11
N THR A 20 2.66 1.18 50.83
CA THR A 20 1.78 2.25 50.32
C THR A 20 2.56 3.54 50.07
N SER A 21 2.70 3.95 48.82
CA SER A 21 3.20 5.28 48.43
C SER A 21 2.09 6.11 47.78
N SER A 22 1.43 6.94 48.60
CA SER A 22 0.43 7.89 48.14
C SER A 22 1.09 9.05 47.37
N SER A 23 1.12 8.97 46.04
CA SER A 23 1.51 10.09 45.18
C SER A 23 0.28 10.89 44.78
N THR A 24 0.20 12.15 45.22
CA THR A 24 -0.94 13.04 44.95
C THR A 24 -0.83 13.64 43.55
N HIS A 25 -1.62 13.13 42.61
CA HIS A 25 -1.87 13.85 41.35
C HIS A 25 -2.64 15.15 41.65
N PRO A 26 -2.21 16.32 41.14
CA PRO A 26 -3.00 17.53 41.24
C PRO A 26 -4.25 17.38 40.38
N VAL A 27 -5.42 17.38 41.01
CA VAL A 27 -6.70 17.50 40.31
C VAL A 27 -6.80 18.94 39.81
N THR A 28 -6.37 19.18 38.57
CA THR A 28 -6.74 20.40 37.84
C THR A 28 -8.22 20.30 37.53
N SER A 29 -9.03 21.14 38.17
CA SER A 29 -10.47 21.18 37.98
C SER A 29 -10.82 21.45 36.52
N LEU A 30 -11.54 20.52 35.89
CA LEU A 30 -12.47 20.89 34.84
C LEU A 30 -13.51 21.81 35.47
N VAL A 31 -13.39 23.10 35.20
CA VAL A 31 -14.49 24.03 35.37
C VAL A 31 -15.37 23.91 34.15
N ASP A 32 -16.63 23.55 34.35
CA ASP A 32 -17.65 23.68 33.32
C ASP A 32 -17.86 25.17 33.03
N GLU A 33 -17.36 25.65 31.88
CA GLU A 33 -17.63 27.01 31.40
C GLU A 33 -18.27 26.93 30.01
N ASP A 34 -19.57 27.21 29.97
CA ASP A 34 -20.39 27.23 28.76
C ASP A 34 -19.75 28.13 27.69
N THR A 35 -19.31 27.53 26.59
CA THR A 35 -19.06 28.25 25.33
C THR A 35 -19.84 27.56 24.24
N ALA A 36 -20.96 28.17 23.85
CA ALA A 36 -21.78 27.70 22.76
C ALA A 36 -20.94 27.55 21.48
N ILE A 37 -21.01 26.38 20.84
CA ILE A 37 -20.43 26.15 19.51
C ILE A 37 -21.38 26.76 18.46
N GLY A 38 -21.58 28.07 18.58
CA GLY A 38 -22.31 28.91 17.65
C GLY A 38 -21.35 29.60 16.70
N ASP A 39 -21.23 29.06 15.50
CA ASP A 39 -21.14 29.81 14.25
C ASP A 39 -20.25 31.09 14.22
N VAL A 40 -18.99 30.99 14.66
CA VAL A 40 -17.98 32.04 14.44
C VAL A 40 -16.63 31.44 14.05
N THR A 41 -16.47 31.10 12.77
CA THR A 41 -15.24 31.40 11.98
C THR A 41 -15.38 31.09 10.47
N MET A 42 -16.57 31.31 9.89
CA MET A 42 -16.69 31.63 8.46
C MET A 42 -16.15 33.03 8.16
N ALA A 43 -14.86 33.25 8.48
CA ALA A 43 -14.08 34.31 7.90
C ALA A 43 -13.88 33.95 6.42
N THR A 44 -14.76 34.47 5.56
CA THR A 44 -14.90 34.07 4.16
C THR A 44 -13.56 34.11 3.45
N ALA A 45 -12.96 32.94 3.24
CA ALA A 45 -11.71 32.83 2.53
C ALA A 45 -11.91 33.34 1.10
N ASP A 46 -10.96 34.12 0.60
CA ASP A 46 -11.08 34.72 -0.72
C ASP A 46 -11.29 33.62 -1.78
N PRO A 47 -12.40 33.65 -2.54
CA PRO A 47 -12.67 32.69 -3.59
C PRO A 47 -11.50 32.47 -4.55
N PHE A 48 -10.79 33.55 -4.88
CA PHE A 48 -9.65 33.47 -5.79
C PHE A 48 -8.44 32.78 -5.14
N GLU A 49 -8.09 33.10 -3.89
CA GLU A 49 -7.06 32.38 -3.13
C GLU A 49 -7.40 30.89 -2.98
N VAL A 50 -8.65 30.55 -2.64
CA VAL A 50 -9.09 29.15 -2.48
C VAL A 50 -8.94 28.38 -3.80
N ARG A 51 -9.44 28.94 -4.91
CA ARG A 51 -9.26 28.42 -6.28
C ARG A 51 -7.79 28.23 -6.65
N MET A 52 -6.95 29.24 -6.39
CA MET A 52 -5.53 29.24 -6.74
C MET A 52 -4.77 28.16 -5.95
N ARG A 53 -4.98 28.07 -4.63
CA ARG A 53 -4.38 27.06 -3.76
C ARG A 53 -4.85 25.65 -4.11
N PHE A 54 -6.11 25.46 -4.48
CA PHE A 54 -6.62 24.15 -4.86
C PHE A 54 -6.14 23.70 -6.23
N SER A 55 -6.19 24.58 -7.24
CA SER A 55 -5.65 24.31 -8.58
C SER A 55 -4.15 23.95 -8.52
N SER A 56 -3.37 24.64 -7.70
CA SER A 56 -1.96 24.32 -7.46
C SER A 56 -1.76 22.95 -6.81
N GLN A 57 -2.58 22.57 -5.82
CA GLN A 57 -2.55 21.22 -5.24
C GLN A 57 -2.85 20.14 -6.27
N LEU A 58 -3.90 20.31 -7.08
CA LEU A 58 -4.29 19.38 -8.15
C LEU A 58 -3.18 19.21 -9.21
N GLN A 59 -2.53 20.29 -9.62
CA GLN A 59 -1.42 20.27 -10.59
C GLN A 59 -0.20 19.47 -10.11
N HIS A 60 0.03 19.43 -8.79
CA HIS A 60 1.18 18.77 -8.17
C HIS A 60 0.80 17.43 -7.49
N LEU A 61 -0.38 16.86 -7.81
CA LEU A 61 -0.77 15.52 -7.35
C LEU A 61 0.16 14.44 -7.93
N ASN A 62 0.80 13.73 -7.01
CA ASN A 62 1.67 12.57 -7.20
C ASN A 62 0.96 11.29 -6.72
N ALA A 63 1.55 10.13 -6.98
CA ALA A 63 1.00 8.82 -6.60
C ALA A 63 0.79 8.55 -5.10
N SER A 64 1.15 9.45 -4.18
CA SER A 64 0.96 9.25 -2.74
C SER A 64 -0.50 9.47 -2.30
N THR A 65 -1.08 8.46 -1.65
CA THR A 65 -2.38 8.50 -0.97
C THR A 65 -2.52 9.73 -0.07
N THR A 66 -1.46 10.10 0.66
CA THR A 66 -1.46 11.28 1.55
C THR A 66 -1.53 12.60 0.79
N SER A 67 -1.03 12.67 -0.44
CA SER A 67 -1.15 13.86 -1.30
C SER A 67 -2.61 14.04 -1.74
N ALA A 68 -3.25 12.94 -2.15
CA ALA A 68 -4.64 12.90 -2.56
C ALA A 68 -5.60 13.21 -1.38
N GLN A 69 -5.38 12.59 -0.22
CA GLN A 69 -6.16 12.84 1.00
C GLN A 69 -6.10 14.30 1.47
N LYS A 70 -4.93 14.96 1.37
CA LYS A 70 -4.80 16.39 1.72
C LYS A 70 -5.60 17.30 0.79
N ALA A 71 -5.60 17.02 -0.52
CA ALA A 71 -6.43 17.75 -1.47
C ALA A 71 -7.94 17.51 -1.22
N ALA A 72 -8.35 16.29 -0.85
CA ALA A 72 -9.73 15.99 -0.48
C ALA A 72 -10.16 16.72 0.81
N GLN A 73 -9.31 16.74 1.84
CA GLN A 73 -9.52 17.53 3.06
C GLN A 73 -9.62 19.03 2.76
N TYR A 74 -8.85 19.55 1.81
CA TYR A 74 -8.95 20.95 1.39
C TYR A 74 -10.31 21.26 0.74
N ALA A 75 -10.75 20.41 -0.20
CA ALA A 75 -12.04 20.56 -0.87
C ALA A 75 -13.25 20.42 0.08
N MET A 76 -13.16 19.54 1.08
CA MET A 76 -14.20 19.38 2.11
C MET A 76 -14.21 20.53 3.12
N LYS A 77 -13.05 21.12 3.45
CA LYS A 77 -12.96 22.31 4.31
C LYS A 77 -13.66 23.52 3.69
N TYR A 78 -13.58 23.67 2.37
CA TYR A 78 -14.19 24.76 1.60
C TYR A 78 -15.40 24.28 0.78
N LYS A 79 -16.19 23.33 1.32
CA LYS A 79 -17.34 22.72 0.62
C LYS A 79 -18.43 23.70 0.19
N ASP A 80 -18.55 24.85 0.84
CA ASP A 80 -19.46 25.95 0.49
C ASP A 80 -19.04 26.65 -0.84
N MET A 81 -17.95 26.18 -1.45
CA MET A 81 -17.40 26.60 -2.76
C MET A 81 -17.29 25.44 -3.76
N ASP A 82 -18.01 24.35 -3.53
CA ASP A 82 -17.87 23.11 -4.29
C ASP A 82 -18.08 23.24 -5.81
N GLU A 83 -18.97 24.12 -6.29
CA GLU A 83 -19.14 24.37 -7.74
C GLU A 83 -17.85 24.89 -8.42
N ASP A 84 -17.15 25.84 -7.79
CA ASP A 84 -15.90 26.41 -8.32
C ASP A 84 -14.72 25.44 -8.13
N LEU A 85 -14.69 24.71 -7.01
CA LEU A 85 -13.69 23.66 -6.76
C LEU A 85 -13.86 22.48 -7.72
N HIS A 86 -15.08 22.02 -7.99
CA HIS A 86 -15.38 21.02 -9.02
C HIS A 86 -15.03 21.54 -10.43
N SER A 87 -15.26 22.82 -10.70
CA SER A 87 -14.77 23.46 -11.92
C SER A 87 -13.23 23.43 -12.03
N CYS A 88 -12.51 23.60 -10.92
CA CYS A 88 -11.05 23.46 -10.88
C CYS A 88 -10.59 22.02 -11.14
N ILE A 89 -11.32 21.00 -10.65
CA ILE A 89 -11.04 19.58 -10.93
C ILE A 89 -11.09 19.32 -12.43
N LEU A 90 -12.18 19.71 -13.09
CA LEU A 90 -12.36 19.54 -14.53
C LEU A 90 -11.32 20.35 -15.33
N GLU A 91 -11.01 21.57 -14.87
CA GLU A 91 -9.96 22.40 -15.48
C GLU A 91 -8.57 21.73 -15.43
N GLN A 92 -8.17 21.16 -14.29
CA GLN A 92 -6.87 20.48 -14.19
C GLN A 92 -6.87 19.11 -14.89
N LEU A 93 -7.99 18.40 -14.96
CA LEU A 93 -8.12 17.20 -15.79
C LEU A 93 -7.89 17.49 -17.27
N GLU A 94 -8.31 18.65 -17.77
CA GLU A 94 -8.10 19.03 -19.18
C GLU A 94 -6.70 19.61 -19.45
N LYS A 95 -6.09 20.31 -18.48
CA LYS A 95 -4.81 21.03 -18.65
C LYS A 95 -3.55 20.29 -18.22
N THR A 96 -3.63 19.26 -17.38
CA THR A 96 -2.45 18.58 -16.81
C THR A 96 -2.01 17.34 -17.60
N SER A 97 -0.85 16.77 -17.23
CA SER A 97 -0.27 15.58 -17.89
C SER A 97 -1.10 14.32 -17.65
N MET A 98 -1.00 13.32 -18.55
CA MET A 98 -1.71 12.04 -18.37
C MET A 98 -1.36 11.30 -17.06
N ASN A 99 -0.19 11.56 -16.46
CA ASN A 99 0.14 11.04 -15.13
C ASN A 99 -0.61 11.81 -14.02
N THR A 100 -0.61 13.14 -14.09
CA THR A 100 -1.35 14.01 -13.16
C THR A 100 -2.84 13.69 -13.20
N ARG A 101 -3.42 13.45 -14.39
CA ARG A 101 -4.83 13.01 -14.55
C ARG A 101 -5.13 11.69 -13.86
N ALA A 102 -4.23 10.71 -13.93
CA ALA A 102 -4.36 9.45 -13.19
C ALA A 102 -4.28 9.66 -11.67
N ASN A 103 -3.44 10.58 -11.19
CA ASN A 103 -3.39 10.95 -9.77
C ASN A 103 -4.62 11.76 -9.31
N ILE A 104 -5.20 12.60 -10.17
CA ILE A 104 -6.50 13.24 -9.93
C ILE A 104 -7.60 12.18 -9.80
N MET A 105 -7.61 11.13 -10.65
CA MET A 105 -8.57 10.03 -10.55
C MET A 105 -8.53 9.35 -9.16
N TYR A 106 -7.35 9.11 -8.59
CA TYR A 106 -7.23 8.58 -7.22
C TYR A 106 -7.67 9.59 -6.14
N PHE A 107 -7.43 10.89 -6.35
CA PHE A 107 -7.94 11.94 -5.47
C PHE A 107 -9.47 12.00 -5.46
N LEU A 108 -10.13 11.76 -6.61
CA LEU A 108 -11.59 11.71 -6.68
C LEU A 108 -12.16 10.59 -5.82
N GLU A 109 -11.52 9.42 -5.77
CA GLU A 109 -11.96 8.33 -4.90
C GLU A 109 -12.04 8.77 -3.42
N HIS A 110 -11.01 9.46 -2.94
CA HIS A 110 -10.97 9.99 -1.58
C HIS A 110 -11.93 11.17 -1.34
N LEU A 111 -12.08 12.08 -2.32
CA LEU A 111 -13.03 13.20 -2.20
C LEU A 111 -14.47 12.69 -2.03
N LEU A 112 -14.91 11.78 -2.90
CA LEU A 112 -16.28 11.26 -2.85
C LEU A 112 -16.52 10.37 -1.63
N GLU A 113 -15.51 9.62 -1.19
CA GLU A 113 -15.57 8.85 0.05
C GLU A 113 -15.75 9.76 1.28
N MET A 114 -15.00 10.87 1.36
CA MET A 114 -15.17 11.86 2.43
C MET A 114 -16.53 12.57 2.36
N ALA A 115 -16.94 13.01 1.18
CA ALA A 115 -18.22 13.70 0.96
C ALA A 115 -19.42 12.83 1.39
N SER A 116 -19.44 11.56 0.96
CA SER A 116 -20.46 10.57 1.34
C SER A 116 -20.50 10.32 2.87
N LYS A 117 -19.34 10.20 3.52
CA LYS A 117 -19.23 10.06 4.98
C LYS A 117 -19.78 11.28 5.72
N GLU A 118 -19.42 12.49 5.30
CA GLU A 118 -19.89 13.76 5.87
C GLU A 118 -21.32 14.16 5.46
N ARG A 119 -21.99 13.35 4.63
CA ARG A 119 -23.32 13.62 4.04
C ARG A 119 -23.39 14.87 3.14
N ASN A 120 -22.24 15.42 2.72
CA ASN A 120 -22.21 16.33 1.58
C ASN A 120 -22.40 15.49 0.30
N ASN A 121 -23.53 15.66 -0.37
CA ASN A 121 -23.86 14.88 -1.57
C ASN A 121 -23.59 15.68 -2.86
N ASP A 122 -23.15 16.92 -2.80
CA ASP A 122 -23.13 17.81 -3.95
C ASP A 122 -21.89 17.60 -4.84
N TYR A 123 -20.71 17.38 -4.25
CA TYR A 123 -19.58 16.76 -4.96
C TYR A 123 -19.95 15.39 -5.58
N VAL A 124 -20.77 14.57 -4.91
CA VAL A 124 -21.20 13.26 -5.42
C VAL A 124 -22.11 13.42 -6.63
N ARG A 125 -23.11 14.31 -6.57
CA ARG A 125 -24.04 14.63 -7.67
C ARG A 125 -23.30 15.20 -8.88
N MET A 126 -22.42 16.18 -8.66
CA MET A 126 -21.62 16.79 -9.72
C MET A 126 -20.69 15.78 -10.38
N MET A 127 -20.06 14.90 -9.60
CA MET A 127 -19.18 13.86 -10.16
C MET A 127 -19.96 12.77 -10.89
N GLN A 128 -21.13 12.34 -10.38
CA GLN A 128 -22.01 11.40 -11.08
C GLN A 128 -22.48 11.94 -12.44
N ARG A 129 -22.79 13.24 -12.52
CA ARG A 129 -23.15 13.92 -13.78
C ARG A 129 -21.98 13.94 -14.77
N ASP A 130 -20.78 14.25 -14.29
CA ASP A 130 -19.62 14.54 -15.13
C ASP A 130 -18.65 13.36 -15.30
N ILE A 131 -18.95 12.17 -14.75
CA ILE A 131 -18.04 11.02 -14.71
C ILE A 131 -17.54 10.60 -16.09
N LEU A 132 -18.37 10.67 -17.13
CA LEU A 132 -17.96 10.37 -18.50
C LEU A 132 -16.89 11.35 -19.00
N ARG A 133 -17.09 12.67 -18.81
CA ARG A 133 -16.10 13.71 -19.13
C ARG A 133 -14.79 13.50 -18.35
N VAL A 134 -14.86 13.07 -17.09
CA VAL A 134 -13.68 12.73 -16.29
C VAL A 134 -12.94 11.52 -16.87
N VAL A 135 -13.66 10.45 -17.19
CA VAL A 135 -13.09 9.23 -17.79
C VAL A 135 -12.47 9.53 -19.15
N ASP A 136 -13.14 10.29 -20.01
CA ASP A 136 -12.64 10.68 -21.33
C ASP A 136 -11.46 11.67 -21.24
N ALA A 137 -11.36 12.48 -20.18
CA ALA A 137 -10.18 13.32 -19.94
C ALA A 137 -8.95 12.50 -19.48
N VAL A 138 -9.15 11.43 -18.69
CA VAL A 138 -8.08 10.55 -18.18
C VAL A 138 -7.67 9.46 -19.18
N CYS A 139 -8.64 8.98 -19.98
CA CYS A 139 -8.52 7.89 -20.96
C CYS A 139 -9.23 8.26 -22.29
N PRO A 140 -8.72 9.23 -23.08
CA PRO A 140 -9.40 9.66 -24.30
C PRO A 140 -9.41 8.58 -25.39
N GLU A 141 -10.32 8.72 -26.36
CA GLU A 141 -10.56 7.73 -27.44
C GLU A 141 -9.42 7.65 -28.47
N ASP A 142 -8.52 8.64 -28.48
CA ASP A 142 -7.30 8.64 -29.31
C ASP A 142 -6.21 7.67 -28.81
N GLY A 143 -6.46 6.97 -27.69
CA GLY A 143 -5.52 6.04 -27.07
C GLY A 143 -4.41 6.71 -26.24
N SER A 144 -4.33 8.05 -26.18
CA SER A 144 -3.27 8.77 -25.45
C SER A 144 -3.28 8.49 -23.95
N GLY A 145 -4.44 8.14 -23.39
CA GLY A 145 -4.63 7.72 -22.00
C GLY A 145 -4.70 6.20 -21.80
N ALA A 146 -4.33 5.37 -22.79
CA ALA A 146 -4.39 3.91 -22.70
C ALA A 146 -3.70 3.33 -21.44
N ALA A 147 -2.53 3.87 -21.09
CA ALA A 147 -1.78 3.49 -19.88
C ALA A 147 -2.53 3.77 -18.55
N ASN A 148 -3.62 4.55 -18.60
CA ASN A 148 -4.45 4.88 -17.44
C ASN A 148 -5.71 3.98 -17.32
N VAL A 149 -6.02 3.13 -18.31
CA VAL A 149 -7.26 2.31 -18.30
C VAL A 149 -7.37 1.44 -17.03
N LYS A 150 -6.25 0.83 -16.59
CA LYS A 150 -6.18 0.05 -15.34
C LYS A 150 -6.36 0.89 -14.08
N VAL A 151 -5.97 2.17 -14.11
CA VAL A 151 -6.21 3.13 -13.01
C VAL A 151 -7.69 3.48 -12.93
N VAL A 152 -8.29 3.87 -14.05
CA VAL A 152 -9.71 4.23 -14.12
C VAL A 152 -10.60 3.06 -13.71
N ARG A 153 -10.36 1.85 -14.25
CA ARG A 153 -11.09 0.63 -13.87
C ARG A 153 -11.01 0.37 -12.37
N LYS A 154 -9.82 0.47 -11.76
CA LYS A 154 -9.65 0.30 -10.30
C LYS A 154 -10.45 1.34 -9.49
N VAL A 155 -10.44 2.61 -9.88
CA VAL A 155 -11.16 3.67 -9.14
C VAL A 155 -12.67 3.52 -9.30
N LEU A 156 -13.18 3.21 -10.49
CA LEU A 156 -14.62 3.01 -10.72
C LEU A 156 -15.16 1.85 -9.88
N GLN A 157 -14.46 0.71 -9.85
CA GLN A 157 -14.75 -0.40 -8.94
C GLN A 157 -14.64 0.02 -7.46
N GLY A 158 -13.65 0.85 -7.11
CA GLY A 158 -13.50 1.44 -5.78
C GLY A 158 -14.67 2.34 -5.35
N LEU A 159 -15.30 3.05 -6.29
CA LEU A 159 -16.50 3.87 -6.07
C LEU A 159 -17.80 3.03 -6.03
N MET A 160 -17.90 1.99 -6.87
CA MET A 160 -19.01 1.03 -6.85
C MET A 160 -19.10 0.31 -5.51
N ASN A 161 -17.96 -0.19 -5.01
CA ASN A 161 -17.87 -0.87 -3.71
C ASN A 161 -18.14 0.05 -2.50
N LYS A 162 -18.21 1.37 -2.72
CA LYS A 162 -18.62 2.39 -1.72
C LYS A 162 -20.07 2.86 -1.93
N SER A 163 -20.81 2.27 -2.88
CA SER A 163 -22.15 2.69 -3.33
C SER A 163 -22.23 4.13 -3.82
N ILE A 164 -21.12 4.69 -4.32
CA ILE A 164 -21.03 6.06 -4.87
C ILE A 164 -21.42 6.08 -6.34
N LEU A 165 -21.13 5.00 -7.08
CA LEU A 165 -21.60 4.77 -8.44
C LEU A 165 -22.46 3.50 -8.48
N LEU A 166 -23.42 3.45 -9.40
CA LEU A 166 -24.21 2.25 -9.67
C LEU A 166 -23.38 1.24 -10.47
N GLU A 167 -23.56 -0.05 -10.16
CA GLU A 167 -22.91 -1.16 -10.86
C GLU A 167 -23.15 -1.11 -12.39
N GLN A 168 -24.40 -0.83 -12.81
CA GLN A 168 -24.73 -0.63 -14.23
C GLN A 168 -23.89 0.49 -14.88
N THR A 169 -23.74 1.64 -14.22
CA THR A 169 -22.96 2.77 -14.75
C THR A 169 -21.48 2.42 -14.88
N VAL A 170 -20.93 1.64 -13.93
CA VAL A 170 -19.55 1.16 -14.03
C VAL A 170 -19.39 0.12 -15.14
N ALA A 171 -20.34 -0.80 -15.31
CA ALA A 171 -20.33 -1.79 -16.39
C ALA A 171 -20.44 -1.15 -17.79
N GLU A 172 -21.27 -0.11 -17.95
CA GLU A 172 -21.38 0.68 -19.18
C GLU A 172 -20.07 1.39 -19.51
N ILE A 173 -19.41 2.02 -18.52
CA ILE A 173 -18.11 2.68 -18.72
C ILE A 173 -17.00 1.65 -19.00
N GLU A 174 -16.99 0.51 -18.32
CA GLU A 174 -16.00 -0.55 -18.56
C GLU A 174 -16.11 -1.18 -19.94
N ALA A 175 -17.33 -1.25 -20.52
CA ALA A 175 -17.54 -1.66 -21.91
C ALA A 175 -16.85 -0.68 -22.87
N CYS A 176 -17.07 0.62 -22.74
CA CYS A 176 -16.41 1.65 -23.55
C CYS A 176 -14.88 1.64 -23.39
N LEU A 177 -14.38 1.43 -22.15
CA LEU A 177 -12.95 1.33 -21.88
C LEU A 177 -12.30 0.07 -22.49
N LYS A 178 -13.06 -0.99 -22.77
CA LYS A 178 -12.51 -2.25 -23.33
C LYS A 178 -11.98 -2.08 -24.75
N GLU A 179 -12.64 -1.26 -25.57
CA GLU A 179 -12.17 -0.93 -26.92
C GLU A 179 -10.85 -0.14 -26.87
N ARG A 180 -10.73 0.76 -25.89
CA ARG A 180 -9.53 1.57 -25.63
C ARG A 180 -8.35 0.75 -25.06
N ASP A 181 -8.62 -0.32 -24.30
CA ASP A 181 -7.63 -1.27 -23.76
C ASP A 181 -6.95 -2.08 -24.90
N ILE A 182 -7.73 -2.53 -25.89
CA ILE A 182 -7.24 -3.31 -27.05
C ILE A 182 -6.27 -2.47 -27.91
N SER A 183 -6.54 -1.17 -28.08
CA SER A 183 -5.67 -0.24 -28.79
C SER A 183 -4.31 -0.03 -28.12
N ALA A 184 -4.15 -0.39 -26.84
CA ALA A 184 -2.87 -0.34 -26.13
C ALA A 184 -1.96 -1.52 -26.51
N ASP A 185 -2.52 -2.73 -26.53
CA ASP A 185 -1.78 -3.99 -26.66
C ASP A 185 -1.16 -4.18 -28.06
N VAL A 186 -1.88 -3.75 -29.10
CA VAL A 186 -1.34 -3.70 -30.47
C VAL A 186 -0.11 -2.81 -30.62
N GLY A 187 0.05 -1.81 -29.73
CA GLY A 187 1.24 -0.95 -29.66
C GLY A 187 2.45 -1.58 -28.97
N PHE A 188 2.29 -2.72 -28.30
CA PHE A 188 3.36 -3.45 -27.59
C PHE A 188 3.85 -4.70 -28.35
N SER A 189 3.29 -4.99 -29.52
CA SER A 189 3.79 -6.04 -30.42
C SER A 189 5.27 -5.82 -30.73
N SER A 190 6.08 -6.87 -30.52
CA SER A 190 7.54 -6.75 -30.35
C SER A 190 8.27 -6.03 -31.50
N PRO A 191 9.39 -5.34 -31.20
CA PRO A 191 10.29 -4.87 -32.25
C PRO A 191 10.79 -6.06 -33.07
N VAL A 192 10.44 -6.09 -34.36
CA VAL A 192 10.98 -7.08 -35.29
C VAL A 192 12.50 -6.88 -35.40
N ASN A 193 13.27 -7.92 -35.10
CA ASN A 193 14.72 -7.93 -35.25
C ASN A 193 15.08 -7.89 -36.75
N GLY A 194 15.20 -6.68 -37.29
CA GLY A 194 15.62 -6.40 -38.66
C GLY A 194 16.96 -5.68 -38.69
N ASP A 195 18.05 -6.44 -38.66
CA ASP A 195 19.38 -5.94 -39.02
C ASP A 195 19.46 -5.80 -40.56
N ASP A 196 19.13 -4.61 -41.06
CA ASP A 196 19.47 -4.16 -42.41
C ASP A 196 20.20 -2.80 -42.31
N THR A 197 21.53 -2.90 -42.29
CA THR A 197 22.46 -1.77 -42.13
C THR A 197 22.72 -1.01 -43.45
N SER A 198 21.67 -0.71 -44.25
CA SER A 198 21.88 -0.14 -45.61
C SER A 198 20.91 0.93 -46.15
N ARG A 199 20.55 2.01 -45.40
CA ARG A 199 19.85 3.16 -46.02
C ARG A 199 20.07 4.57 -45.42
N PRO A 200 20.76 5.50 -46.13
CA PRO A 200 20.85 6.90 -45.74
C PRO A 200 19.62 7.69 -46.25
N ARG A 201 18.54 7.76 -45.46
CA ARG A 201 17.38 8.60 -45.81
C ARG A 201 17.49 9.99 -45.18
N ASN A 202 18.25 10.88 -45.84
CA ASN A 202 18.08 12.32 -45.63
C ASN A 202 16.64 12.69 -46.01
N GLY A 203 15.84 13.13 -45.04
CA GLY A 203 14.40 13.24 -45.19
C GLY A 203 13.80 14.15 -44.14
N ASN A 204 13.72 15.44 -44.45
CA ASN A 204 13.15 16.46 -43.58
C ASN A 204 11.62 16.27 -43.49
N GLY A 205 11.17 15.44 -42.55
CA GLY A 205 9.77 15.10 -42.33
C GLY A 205 9.37 15.32 -40.87
N THR A 206 8.28 16.04 -40.65
CA THR A 206 7.79 16.48 -39.33
C THR A 206 7.16 15.34 -38.54
N ALA A 207 7.97 14.39 -38.09
CA ALA A 207 7.60 13.30 -37.18
C ALA A 207 7.77 13.71 -35.70
N THR A 208 7.38 14.94 -35.35
CA THR A 208 7.26 15.41 -33.96
C THR A 208 5.99 14.86 -33.31
N ALA A 209 5.77 13.55 -33.41
CA ALA A 209 4.88 12.85 -32.50
C ALA A 209 5.47 12.99 -31.09
N ASN A 210 4.64 13.37 -30.11
CA ASN A 210 5.09 13.76 -28.77
C ASN A 210 5.83 12.62 -28.04
N ARG A 211 7.15 12.55 -28.23
CA ARG A 211 8.04 11.93 -27.25
C ARG A 211 7.94 12.77 -25.98
N LEU A 212 7.15 12.29 -25.03
CA LEU A 212 7.02 12.84 -23.68
C LEU A 212 8.43 13.12 -23.13
N ASP A 213 8.58 14.22 -22.40
CA ASP A 213 9.89 14.62 -21.89
C ASP A 213 10.49 13.47 -21.08
N LYS A 214 11.79 13.20 -21.25
CA LYS A 214 12.49 12.11 -20.58
C LYS A 214 12.27 12.17 -19.07
N ARG A 215 12.24 13.37 -18.49
CA ARG A 215 11.92 13.62 -17.08
C ARG A 215 10.49 13.23 -16.70
N GLN A 216 9.49 13.45 -17.57
CA GLN A 216 8.10 13.04 -17.34
C GLN A 216 7.95 11.52 -17.37
N ILE A 217 8.67 10.85 -18.28
CA ILE A 217 8.71 9.39 -18.36
C ILE A 217 9.39 8.81 -17.10
N GLU A 218 10.53 9.35 -16.70
CA GLU A 218 11.26 8.94 -15.50
C GLU A 218 10.43 9.17 -14.22
N GLN A 219 9.75 10.32 -14.10
CA GLN A 219 8.84 10.59 -13.00
C GLN A 219 7.68 9.58 -12.94
N ARG A 220 7.05 9.25 -14.08
CA ARG A 220 5.97 8.25 -14.10
C ARG A 220 6.47 6.86 -13.72
N ILE A 221 7.64 6.45 -14.21
CA ILE A 221 8.26 5.17 -13.83
C ILE A 221 8.50 5.10 -12.33
N GLU A 222 8.98 6.18 -11.70
CA GLU A 222 9.23 6.20 -10.26
C GLU A 222 7.93 6.25 -9.44
N GLU A 223 6.93 7.02 -9.88
CA GLU A 223 5.60 7.04 -9.26
C GLU A 223 4.89 5.68 -9.32
N ASP A 224 4.97 4.95 -10.45
CA ASP A 224 4.39 3.61 -10.57
C ASP A 224 5.22 2.54 -9.83
N ARG A 225 6.56 2.68 -9.74
CA ARG A 225 7.43 1.86 -8.86
C ARG A 225 7.02 2.00 -7.41
N GLU A 226 6.91 3.23 -6.93
CA GLU A 226 6.54 3.55 -5.54
C GLU A 226 5.09 3.13 -5.24
N ARG A 227 4.18 3.20 -6.21
CA ARG A 227 2.81 2.67 -6.11
C ARG A 227 2.78 1.15 -5.95
N HIS A 228 3.56 0.41 -6.75
CA HIS A 228 3.67 -1.05 -6.62
C HIS A 228 4.37 -1.45 -5.32
N LYS A 229 5.41 -0.72 -4.90
CA LYS A 229 6.09 -0.91 -3.62
C LYS A 229 5.10 -0.83 -2.44
N ARG A 230 4.32 0.24 -2.34
CA ARG A 230 3.26 0.38 -1.30
C ARG A 230 2.22 -0.74 -1.34
N MET A 231 1.88 -1.26 -2.52
CA MET A 231 0.95 -2.39 -2.65
C MET A 231 1.52 -3.71 -2.11
N ARG A 232 2.85 -3.85 -2.07
CA ARG A 232 3.57 -5.01 -1.52
C ARG A 232 3.94 -4.82 -0.04
N GLU A 233 3.99 -3.60 0.47
CA GLU A 233 4.28 -3.29 1.88
C GLU A 233 3.26 -3.89 2.86
N SER A 234 1.99 -4.04 2.48
CA SER A 234 0.98 -4.71 3.32
C SER A 234 0.88 -6.23 3.14
N MET A 235 1.65 -6.82 2.21
CA MET A 235 1.51 -8.23 1.83
C MET A 235 1.98 -9.20 2.94
N TRP A 236 3.00 -8.79 3.69
CA TRP A 236 3.56 -9.51 4.83
C TRP A 236 2.95 -9.08 6.17
N ALA A 237 1.87 -8.29 6.16
CA ALA A 237 1.17 -7.92 7.39
C ALA A 237 0.48 -9.15 8.00
N VAL A 238 0.70 -9.33 9.30
CA VAL A 238 0.09 -10.38 10.13
C VAL A 238 -1.07 -9.76 10.92
N PRO A 239 -2.21 -10.47 11.10
CA PRO A 239 -3.28 -10.02 11.98
C PRO A 239 -2.81 -9.75 13.41
N GLY A 240 -3.42 -8.78 14.09
CA GLY A 240 -3.05 -8.41 15.47
C GLY A 240 -3.54 -9.37 16.56
N ASN A 241 -4.09 -10.53 16.19
CA ASN A 241 -4.61 -11.53 17.12
C ASN A 241 -4.19 -12.95 16.65
N ILE A 242 -3.94 -13.83 17.63
CA ILE A 242 -3.31 -15.14 17.43
C ILE A 242 -4.24 -16.13 16.70
N GLU A 243 -5.56 -15.98 16.81
CA GLU A 243 -6.53 -16.86 16.15
C GLU A 243 -6.62 -16.54 14.65
N ASP A 244 -6.70 -15.26 14.29
CA ASP A 244 -6.60 -14.79 12.89
C ASP A 244 -5.22 -15.13 12.29
N GLU A 245 -4.13 -14.97 13.04
CA GLU A 245 -2.77 -15.33 12.61
C GLU A 245 -2.64 -16.83 12.31
N ALA A 246 -3.11 -17.69 13.24
CA ALA A 246 -3.06 -19.14 13.07
C ALA A 246 -3.96 -19.62 11.92
N MET A 247 -5.15 -19.02 11.75
CA MET A 247 -6.04 -19.35 10.64
C MET A 247 -5.44 -18.91 9.30
N LYS A 248 -4.89 -17.68 9.21
CA LYS A 248 -4.20 -17.19 8.01
C LYS A 248 -3.01 -18.08 7.65
N LEU A 249 -2.19 -18.46 8.63
CA LEU A 249 -1.07 -19.38 8.44
C LEU A 249 -1.57 -20.72 7.88
N TRP A 250 -2.65 -21.28 8.43
CA TRP A 250 -3.22 -22.55 7.99
C TRP A 250 -3.82 -22.50 6.57
N GLU A 251 -4.39 -21.37 6.16
CA GLU A 251 -4.92 -21.16 4.79
C GLU A 251 -3.82 -20.84 3.76
N GLU A 252 -2.74 -20.17 4.16
CA GLU A 252 -1.63 -19.76 3.26
C GLU A 252 -0.45 -20.75 3.20
N THR A 253 -0.39 -21.75 4.10
CA THR A 253 0.68 -22.78 4.10
C THR A 253 0.60 -23.67 2.86
N SER A 254 1.67 -23.72 2.08
CA SER A 254 1.84 -24.64 0.96
C SER A 254 2.16 -26.07 1.41
N GLU A 255 1.94 -27.05 0.52
CA GLU A 255 2.52 -28.38 0.66
C GLU A 255 4.07 -28.30 0.59
N LEU A 256 4.76 -29.25 1.23
CA LEU A 256 6.22 -29.34 1.23
C LEU A 256 6.78 -29.53 -0.19
N GLY A 257 7.70 -28.64 -0.58
CA GLY A 257 8.38 -28.65 -1.87
C GLY A 257 9.80 -29.23 -1.83
N GLU A 258 10.47 -29.17 -2.99
CA GLU A 258 11.89 -29.54 -3.13
C GLU A 258 12.80 -28.57 -2.33
N ASP A 259 12.48 -27.27 -2.34
CA ASP A 259 13.21 -26.24 -1.61
C ASP A 259 13.18 -26.46 -0.09
N ASP A 260 12.05 -26.94 0.48
CA ASP A 260 11.95 -27.26 1.92
C ASP A 260 12.84 -28.44 2.31
N HIS A 261 12.97 -29.43 1.42
CA HIS A 261 13.87 -30.57 1.63
C HIS A 261 15.34 -30.17 1.52
N ILE A 262 15.68 -29.21 0.65
CA ILE A 262 17.03 -28.64 0.55
C ILE A 262 17.34 -27.83 1.82
N LEU A 263 16.46 -26.90 2.20
CA LEU A 263 16.63 -26.06 3.40
C LEU A 263 16.79 -26.91 4.67
N GLY A 264 15.92 -27.90 4.88
CA GLY A 264 16.01 -28.79 6.04
C GLY A 264 17.27 -29.67 6.08
N ALA A 265 17.88 -29.95 4.92
CA ALA A 265 19.19 -30.62 4.85
C ALA A 265 20.34 -29.66 5.20
N GLU A 266 20.33 -28.43 4.68
CA GLU A 266 21.32 -27.40 4.98
C GLU A 266 21.30 -26.98 6.47
N GLU A 267 20.11 -26.79 7.04
CA GLU A 267 19.91 -26.53 8.48
C GLU A 267 20.41 -27.70 9.35
N TRP A 268 20.17 -28.95 8.93
CA TRP A 268 20.66 -30.11 9.66
C TRP A 268 22.19 -30.23 9.62
N GLU A 269 22.81 -29.98 8.46
CA GLU A 269 24.28 -29.93 8.37
C GLU A 269 24.89 -28.80 9.21
N GLU A 270 24.24 -27.63 9.26
CA GLU A 270 24.65 -26.52 10.13
C GLU A 270 24.51 -26.89 11.62
N PHE A 271 23.38 -27.46 12.04
CA PHE A 271 23.16 -27.91 13.41
C PHE A 271 24.22 -28.93 13.85
N GLN A 272 24.55 -29.92 13.02
CA GLN A 272 25.63 -30.89 13.33
C GLN A 272 27.00 -30.21 13.45
N ARG A 273 27.29 -29.23 12.58
CA ARG A 273 28.54 -28.46 12.57
C ARG A 273 28.69 -27.60 13.82
N GLU A 274 27.63 -26.89 14.23
CA GLU A 274 27.64 -26.08 15.45
C GLU A 274 27.67 -26.95 16.72
N MET A 275 26.96 -28.08 16.73
CA MET A 275 27.02 -29.05 17.84
C MET A 275 28.44 -29.60 18.04
N GLU A 276 29.15 -29.97 16.96
CA GLU A 276 30.55 -30.40 17.05
C GLU A 276 31.47 -29.27 17.51
N ALA A 277 31.28 -28.04 17.00
CA ALA A 277 32.01 -26.84 17.42
C ALA A 277 31.75 -26.47 18.90
N SER A 278 30.57 -26.78 19.43
CA SER A 278 30.13 -26.49 20.79
C SER A 278 30.47 -27.59 21.82
N LYS A 279 30.93 -28.78 21.39
CA LYS A 279 31.29 -29.85 22.33
C LYS A 279 32.35 -29.39 23.35
N CYS A 280 32.02 -29.54 24.63
CA CYS A 280 32.98 -29.31 25.71
C CYS A 280 34.14 -30.34 25.67
N HIS A 281 35.27 -30.01 26.29
CA HIS A 281 36.48 -30.85 26.26
C HIS A 281 36.23 -32.30 26.68
N HIS A 282 35.38 -32.54 27.69
CA HIS A 282 35.04 -33.89 28.15
C HIS A 282 34.31 -34.73 27.09
N LEU A 283 33.42 -34.13 26.30
CA LEU A 283 32.73 -34.81 25.20
C LEU A 283 33.70 -35.14 24.07
N ARG A 284 34.56 -34.18 23.68
CA ARG A 284 35.61 -34.42 22.67
C ARG A 284 36.59 -35.53 23.09
N ALA A 285 37.00 -35.55 24.36
CA ALA A 285 37.87 -36.59 24.90
C ALA A 285 37.19 -37.97 24.94
N ARG A 286 35.90 -38.03 25.33
CA ARG A 286 35.10 -39.26 25.28
C ARG A 286 35.00 -39.78 23.85
N ASP A 287 34.60 -38.93 22.91
CA ASP A 287 34.34 -39.32 21.53
C ASP A 287 35.62 -39.79 20.82
N ALA A 288 36.76 -39.13 21.09
CA ALA A 288 38.07 -39.57 20.62
C ALA A 288 38.49 -40.93 21.21
N ALA A 289 38.22 -41.18 22.50
CA ALA A 289 38.49 -42.47 23.13
C ALA A 289 37.59 -43.58 22.57
N SER A 290 36.31 -43.29 22.29
CA SER A 290 35.38 -44.21 21.63
C SER A 290 35.80 -44.54 20.20
N ALA A 291 36.24 -43.54 19.42
CA ALA A 291 36.77 -43.75 18.07
C ALA A 291 38.04 -44.62 18.07
N ALA A 292 38.96 -44.37 19.01
CA ALA A 292 40.16 -45.20 19.18
C ALA A 292 39.83 -46.64 19.59
N ALA A 293 38.82 -46.86 20.45
CA ALA A 293 38.36 -48.20 20.81
C ALA A 293 37.74 -48.93 19.60
N ALA A 294 36.91 -48.25 18.81
CA ALA A 294 36.30 -48.81 17.59
C ALA A 294 37.36 -49.20 16.54
N ALA A 295 38.36 -48.35 16.29
CA ALA A 295 39.44 -48.63 15.35
C ALA A 295 40.27 -49.87 15.75
N ASN A 296 40.56 -50.05 17.05
CA ASN A 296 41.29 -51.22 17.54
C ASN A 296 40.43 -52.50 17.58
N GLY A 297 39.10 -52.38 17.63
CA GLY A 297 38.16 -53.51 17.57
C GLY A 297 37.87 -54.04 16.16
N ALA A 298 38.33 -53.35 15.11
CA ALA A 298 38.01 -53.64 13.70
C ALA A 298 39.13 -54.40 12.95
N LEU A 299 40.03 -55.06 13.67
CA LEU A 299 41.05 -55.94 13.05
C LEU A 299 40.37 -57.20 12.47
N PRO A 300 40.57 -57.53 11.17
CA PRO A 300 40.05 -58.75 10.59
C PRO A 300 40.79 -59.98 11.12
N HIS A 301 40.10 -61.12 11.12
CA HIS A 301 40.57 -62.42 11.62
C HIS A 301 41.19 -63.29 10.52
#